data_AF-A0A1H0ZEC9-F1
#
_entry.id   AF-A0A1H0ZEC9-F1
#
_cell.length_a   1.000
_cell.length_b   1.000
_cell.length_c   1.000
_cell.angle_alpha   90.00
_cell.angle_beta   90.00
_cell.angle_gamma   90.00
#
_symmetry.space_group_name_H-M   'P 1'
#
loop_
_entity.id
_entity.type
_entity.pdbx_description
1 polymer ?
#
loop_
_entity_poly.entity_id
_entity_poly.type
_entity_poly.pdbx_seq_one_letter_code
_entity_poly.pdbx_strand_id
1 'polypeptide(L)'
;MNDVPESVPTAPAGWHPDPSGQHQLRYWDGQQWTDHVSPYPEAGHEANGEGGTAPATARPQASQPSAMPHAAPVPCEPGQKVMTRGTWIVLAATVLVVGGAAGFVGWNVISANAAVTSEAPDVVEDFLAAATADDPSWTEYASPGYIAVSGPATPLYGDARAAASLDLAITYETRDILYGVQGTAGEESPGGADAAKALVDMTYTFTVDGTPQTTTATRELWLTRPYYYGDDVPSAVRPGETPTAIGPWRVTGAAPTATYEEDAVATTSFEPPRLDQACYDSEAVLSQLSDIARTRGVLAAVCLSGGDSTSFGDDIDIDALAADFPVVPRQSMATDLMGWQNDPNAPAPLEQYRLTSGDTEYVFVLAATGVGGELSNDSERRIILIEKAETR
;
A
#
# COMPACT_ATOMS: atom_id res chain seq x y z
N MET A 1 12.00 -40.94 14.53
CA MET A 1 11.81 -39.99 13.41
C MET A 1 10.34 -40.06 13.03
N ASN A 2 9.56 -39.03 13.40
CA ASN A 2 8.24 -38.82 12.83
C ASN A 2 8.38 -37.61 11.90
N ASP A 3 8.32 -37.84 10.59
CA ASP A 3 8.17 -36.78 9.61
C ASP A 3 6.74 -36.24 9.75
N VAL A 4 6.62 -35.01 10.25
CA VAL A 4 5.41 -34.21 10.07
C VAL A 4 5.52 -33.62 8.66
N PRO A 5 4.56 -33.86 7.74
CA PRO A 5 4.58 -33.15 6.48
C PRO A 5 4.42 -31.66 6.77
N GLU A 6 5.42 -30.87 6.40
CA GLU A 6 5.32 -29.42 6.38
C GLU A 6 4.12 -29.04 5.51
N SER A 7 3.07 -28.52 6.14
CA SER A 7 1.96 -27.93 5.41
C SER A 7 2.51 -26.68 4.72
N VAL A 8 2.70 -26.76 3.41
CA VAL A 8 3.04 -25.60 2.57
C VAL A 8 1.97 -24.54 2.83
N PRO A 9 2.31 -23.33 3.29
CA PRO A 9 1.32 -22.29 3.49
C PRO A 9 0.77 -21.86 2.13
N THR A 10 -0.45 -22.31 1.82
CA THR A 10 -1.20 -21.86 0.66
C THR A 10 -1.69 -20.43 0.91
N ALA A 11 -1.60 -19.54 -0.09
CA ALA A 11 -2.12 -18.19 0.02
C ALA A 11 -3.59 -18.17 0.51
N PRO A 12 -3.97 -17.23 1.37
CA PRO A 12 -5.35 -17.09 1.81
C PRO A 12 -6.25 -16.74 0.61
N ALA A 13 -7.51 -17.20 0.67
CA ALA A 13 -8.51 -16.85 -0.33
C ALA A 13 -8.66 -15.33 -0.44
N GLY A 14 -8.65 -14.82 -1.67
CA GLY A 14 -8.65 -13.38 -1.93
C GLY A 14 -8.30 -13.03 -3.37
N TRP A 15 -8.28 -11.73 -3.66
CA TRP A 15 -7.81 -11.20 -4.94
C TRP A 15 -6.29 -11.08 -4.94
N HIS A 16 -5.64 -11.52 -6.01
CA HIS A 16 -4.18 -11.52 -6.16
C HIS A 16 -3.80 -11.13 -7.60
N PRO A 17 -2.58 -10.61 -7.85
CA PRO A 17 -2.11 -10.32 -9.21
C PRO A 17 -2.18 -11.55 -10.12
N ASP A 18 -2.64 -11.36 -11.37
CA ASP A 18 -2.77 -12.47 -12.32
C ASP A 18 -1.38 -12.97 -12.79
N PRO A 19 -1.04 -14.26 -12.56
CA PRO A 19 0.27 -14.83 -12.89
C PRO A 19 0.55 -14.90 -14.39
N SER A 20 -0.46 -14.74 -15.25
CA SER A 20 -0.28 -14.66 -16.71
C SER A 20 0.41 -13.38 -17.18
N GLY A 21 0.72 -12.45 -16.26
CA GLY A 21 1.41 -11.19 -16.53
C GLY A 21 0.49 -10.10 -17.10
N GLN A 22 -0.82 -10.29 -17.04
CA GLN A 22 -1.79 -9.24 -17.37
C GLN A 22 -1.97 -8.29 -16.19
N HIS A 23 -2.16 -7.00 -16.47
CA HIS A 23 -2.38 -5.96 -15.46
C HIS A 23 -3.82 -6.03 -14.91
N GLN A 24 -4.12 -7.10 -14.17
CA GLN A 24 -5.43 -7.38 -13.59
C GLN A 24 -5.27 -8.24 -12.31
N LEU A 25 -6.33 -8.28 -11.51
CA LEU A 25 -6.48 -9.17 -10.38
C LEU A 25 -7.25 -10.43 -10.80
N ARG A 26 -6.90 -11.58 -10.22
CA ARG A 26 -7.68 -12.81 -10.31
C ARG A 26 -8.04 -13.27 -8.89
N TYR A 27 -9.17 -13.96 -8.74
CA TYR A 27 -9.60 -14.45 -7.43
C TYR A 27 -9.06 -15.87 -7.15
N TRP A 28 -8.33 -16.02 -6.05
CA TRP A 28 -7.88 -17.28 -5.46
C TRP A 28 -8.88 -17.73 -4.39
N ASP A 29 -9.43 -18.93 -4.50
CA ASP A 29 -10.43 -19.44 -3.53
C ASP A 29 -9.82 -20.13 -2.29
N GLY A 30 -8.49 -20.14 -2.18
CA GLY A 30 -7.74 -20.88 -1.17
C GLY A 30 -7.19 -22.22 -1.66
N GLN A 31 -7.63 -22.71 -2.82
CA GLN A 31 -7.18 -23.98 -3.42
C GLN A 31 -6.86 -23.88 -4.91
N GLN A 32 -7.56 -23.03 -5.65
CA GLN A 32 -7.36 -22.80 -7.09
C GLN A 32 -7.75 -21.38 -7.49
N TRP A 33 -7.24 -20.95 -8.65
CA TRP A 33 -7.74 -19.76 -9.31
C TRP A 33 -9.14 -20.00 -9.85
N THR A 34 -10.01 -19.01 -9.69
CA THR A 34 -11.31 -18.99 -10.34
C THR A 34 -11.25 -18.19 -11.64
N ASP A 35 -12.29 -18.30 -12.47
CA ASP A 35 -12.44 -17.48 -13.68
C ASP A 35 -12.78 -16.01 -13.36
N HIS A 36 -12.97 -15.66 -12.08
CA HIS A 36 -13.21 -14.29 -11.68
C HIS A 36 -11.92 -13.49 -11.79
N VAL A 37 -11.92 -12.56 -12.73
CA VAL A 37 -10.91 -11.52 -12.89
C VAL A 37 -11.55 -10.17 -12.59
N SER A 38 -10.78 -9.27 -12.03
CA SER A 38 -11.14 -7.89 -11.81
C SER A 38 -10.03 -7.03 -12.39
N PRO A 39 -10.32 -5.90 -13.06
CA PRO A 39 -9.30 -4.88 -13.18
C PRO A 39 -8.83 -4.49 -11.76
N TYR A 40 -7.65 -3.89 -11.65
CA TYR A 40 -7.39 -3.07 -10.47
C TYR A 40 -8.55 -2.08 -10.33
N PRO A 41 -8.99 -1.74 -9.09
CA PRO A 41 -10.02 -0.73 -8.91
C PRO A 41 -9.65 0.48 -9.75
N GLU A 42 -10.40 0.74 -10.83
CA GLU A 42 -10.12 1.90 -11.66
C GLU A 42 -10.39 3.11 -10.78
N ALA A 43 -9.38 3.95 -10.57
CA ALA A 43 -9.54 5.29 -10.04
C ALA A 43 -10.69 5.94 -10.82
N GLY A 44 -11.81 6.18 -10.12
CA GLY A 44 -13.10 6.55 -10.71
C GLY A 44 -13.00 7.78 -11.59
N HIS A 45 -12.67 7.60 -12.86
CA HIS A 45 -12.91 8.57 -13.90
C HIS A 45 -14.32 8.30 -14.43
N GLU A 46 -15.28 9.07 -13.95
CA GLU A 46 -16.49 9.33 -14.74
C GLU A 46 -16.08 10.13 -15.98
N ALA A 47 -15.51 9.44 -16.97
CA ALA A 47 -15.38 9.97 -18.31
C ALA A 47 -16.77 9.96 -18.94
N ASN A 48 -17.40 11.14 -18.92
CA ASN A 48 -18.58 11.48 -19.70
C ASN A 48 -18.56 10.78 -21.07
N GLY A 49 -19.62 10.03 -21.34
CA GLY A 49 -19.75 9.27 -22.57
C GLY A 49 -19.84 10.15 -23.81
N GLU A 50 -19.23 9.68 -24.91
CA GLU A 50 -19.81 9.83 -26.24
C GLU A 50 -19.14 8.88 -27.24
N GLY A 51 -19.98 8.05 -27.88
CA GLY A 51 -19.84 7.68 -29.30
C GLY A 51 -18.80 6.62 -29.67
N GLY A 52 -19.20 5.35 -29.61
CA GLY A 52 -18.37 4.24 -30.07
C GLY A 52 -18.09 4.20 -31.57
N THR A 53 -17.15 3.34 -31.98
CA THR A 53 -17.30 2.40 -33.10
C THR A 53 -16.15 1.37 -33.03
N ALA A 54 -16.48 0.10 -32.83
CA ALA A 54 -15.73 -1.03 -33.37
C ALA A 54 -16.59 -1.63 -34.51
N PRO A 55 -16.10 -2.46 -35.47
CA PRO A 55 -14.94 -3.32 -35.29
C PRO A 55 -14.08 -3.66 -36.54
N ALA A 56 -13.03 -4.46 -36.26
CA ALA A 56 -12.45 -5.54 -37.05
C ALA A 56 -11.61 -5.22 -38.30
N THR A 57 -10.36 -5.70 -38.31
CA THR A 57 -9.99 -6.85 -39.19
C THR A 57 -8.66 -7.49 -38.80
N ALA A 58 -8.70 -8.81 -38.60
CA ALA A 58 -7.54 -9.69 -38.66
C ALA A 58 -7.28 -10.12 -40.11
N ARG A 59 -6.01 -10.25 -40.53
CA ARG A 59 -5.57 -11.28 -41.50
C ARG A 59 -4.05 -11.53 -41.46
N PRO A 60 -3.58 -12.79 -41.67
CA PRO A 60 -2.19 -13.18 -41.50
C PRO A 60 -1.38 -13.30 -42.81
N GLN A 61 -0.05 -13.40 -42.63
CA GLN A 61 1.02 -14.03 -43.45
C GLN A 61 1.10 -13.77 -44.96
N ALA A 62 2.32 -13.42 -45.41
CA ALA A 62 2.83 -13.77 -46.73
C ALA A 62 4.29 -14.27 -46.62
N SER A 63 4.45 -15.57 -46.82
CA SER A 63 5.68 -16.24 -47.24
C SER A 63 5.94 -15.98 -48.73
N GLN A 64 7.20 -16.05 -49.18
CA GLN A 64 7.64 -16.93 -50.29
C GLN A 64 9.14 -16.76 -50.65
N PRO A 65 9.73 -17.75 -51.37
CA PRO A 65 11.13 -18.18 -51.30
C PRO A 65 11.93 -17.82 -52.57
N SER A 66 13.21 -18.21 -52.62
CA SER A 66 13.89 -18.56 -53.88
C SER A 66 15.05 -19.53 -53.66
N ALA A 67 15.14 -20.51 -54.54
CA ALA A 67 15.99 -21.70 -54.47
C ALA A 67 17.04 -21.73 -55.59
N MET A 68 18.25 -22.20 -55.24
CA MET A 68 19.16 -23.13 -55.98
C MET A 68 19.82 -22.65 -57.32
N PRO A 69 20.95 -23.23 -57.82
CA PRO A 69 21.37 -24.65 -57.68
C PRO A 69 22.88 -25.04 -57.59
N HIS A 70 23.07 -26.24 -57.00
CA HIS A 70 24.00 -27.36 -57.25
C HIS A 70 25.39 -27.21 -57.93
N ALA A 71 26.41 -27.86 -57.31
CA ALA A 71 27.34 -28.77 -57.99
C ALA A 71 27.95 -29.81 -57.00
N ALA A 72 28.11 -31.05 -57.47
CA ALA A 72 28.50 -32.27 -56.74
C ALA A 72 30.04 -32.54 -56.75
N PRO A 73 30.57 -33.56 -56.02
CA PRO A 73 31.95 -33.61 -55.53
C PRO A 73 32.91 -34.55 -56.31
N VAL A 74 34.23 -34.44 -56.06
CA VAL A 74 35.27 -35.41 -56.48
C VAL A 74 36.36 -35.56 -55.38
N PRO A 75 36.89 -36.77 -55.09
CA PRO A 75 37.79 -37.07 -53.95
C PRO A 75 39.28 -37.29 -54.31
N CYS A 76 40.11 -37.36 -53.25
CA CYS A 76 41.52 -37.85 -53.07
C CYS A 76 42.34 -36.79 -52.29
N GLU A 77 43.29 -37.02 -51.38
CA GLU A 77 43.81 -38.09 -50.49
C GLU A 77 44.73 -37.35 -49.44
N PRO A 78 45.25 -37.98 -48.36
CA PRO A 78 45.70 -37.27 -47.15
C PRO A 78 47.14 -36.72 -47.21
N GLY A 79 47.34 -35.50 -46.69
CA GLY A 79 48.64 -34.83 -46.61
C GLY A 79 48.77 -33.94 -45.37
N GLN A 80 49.93 -34.01 -44.73
CA GLN A 80 50.23 -33.66 -43.35
C GLN A 80 50.48 -32.16 -43.08
N LYS A 81 49.99 -31.67 -41.92
CA LYS A 81 50.50 -30.59 -41.04
C LYS A 81 50.25 -29.09 -41.31
N VAL A 82 50.19 -28.41 -40.15
CA VAL A 82 50.40 -26.99 -39.79
C VAL A 82 49.14 -26.11 -39.68
N MET A 83 48.76 -25.81 -38.43
CA MET A 83 47.69 -24.87 -38.07
C MET A 83 47.92 -23.51 -38.74
N THR A 84 46.98 -23.14 -39.61
CA THR A 84 46.99 -21.87 -40.34
C THR A 84 46.19 -20.81 -39.58
N ARG A 85 46.45 -19.53 -39.87
CA ARG A 85 45.79 -18.35 -39.26
C ARG A 85 44.24 -18.42 -39.22
N GLY A 86 43.61 -19.23 -40.07
CA GLY A 86 42.17 -19.50 -40.03
C GLY A 86 41.68 -20.16 -38.72
N THR A 87 42.50 -20.99 -38.06
CA THR A 87 42.14 -21.59 -36.77
C THR A 87 42.06 -20.55 -35.65
N TRP A 88 42.87 -19.50 -35.70
CA TRP A 88 42.79 -18.38 -34.75
C TRP A 88 41.53 -17.53 -34.94
N ILE A 89 41.07 -17.35 -36.18
CA ILE A 89 39.84 -16.60 -36.48
C ILE A 89 38.61 -17.37 -35.98
N VAL A 90 38.57 -18.70 -36.16
CA VAL A 90 37.46 -19.52 -35.66
C VAL A 90 37.45 -19.57 -34.13
N LEU A 91 38.61 -19.69 -33.46
CA LEU A 91 38.67 -19.62 -32.00
C LEU A 91 38.26 -18.25 -31.45
N ALA A 92 38.69 -17.15 -32.08
CA ALA A 92 38.28 -15.80 -31.70
C ALA A 92 36.78 -15.57 -31.89
N ALA A 93 36.20 -16.07 -33.00
CA ALA A 93 34.77 -16.01 -33.25
C ALA A 93 33.96 -16.84 -32.23
N THR A 94 34.42 -18.04 -31.88
CA THR A 94 33.77 -18.87 -30.85
C THR A 94 33.87 -18.24 -29.46
N VAL A 95 35.00 -17.62 -29.10
CA VAL A 95 35.14 -16.88 -27.83
C VAL A 95 34.28 -15.63 -27.82
N LEU A 96 34.08 -14.94 -28.94
CA LEU A 96 33.15 -13.81 -29.06
C LEU A 96 31.68 -14.26 -28.98
N VAL A 97 31.32 -15.42 -29.53
CA VAL A 97 29.96 -15.96 -29.44
C VAL A 97 29.66 -16.52 -28.05
N VAL A 98 30.60 -17.24 -27.44
CA VAL A 98 30.44 -17.79 -26.08
C VAL A 98 30.58 -16.71 -25.01
N GLY A 99 31.52 -15.78 -25.18
CA GLY A 99 31.66 -14.59 -24.33
C GLY A 99 30.51 -13.59 -24.51
N GLY A 100 29.96 -13.50 -25.73
CA GLY A 100 28.75 -12.76 -26.03
C GLY A 100 27.50 -13.39 -25.40
N ALA A 101 27.35 -14.72 -25.45
CA ALA A 101 26.25 -15.42 -24.79
C ALA A 101 26.35 -15.38 -23.26
N ALA A 102 27.55 -15.58 -22.70
CA ALA A 102 27.78 -15.45 -21.26
C ALA A 102 27.64 -14.00 -20.77
N GLY A 103 28.08 -13.03 -21.57
CA GLY A 103 27.89 -11.60 -21.31
C GLY A 103 26.43 -11.16 -21.44
N PHE A 104 25.67 -11.73 -22.38
CA PHE A 104 24.23 -11.45 -22.54
C PHE A 104 23.41 -12.07 -21.42
N VAL A 105 23.70 -13.31 -21.00
CA VAL A 105 23.07 -13.94 -19.83
C VAL A 105 23.43 -13.18 -18.55
N GLY A 106 24.70 -12.83 -18.36
CA GLY A 106 25.15 -12.03 -17.22
C GLY A 106 24.51 -10.64 -17.18
N TRP A 107 24.38 -9.96 -18.32
CA TRP A 107 23.73 -8.65 -18.42
C TRP A 107 22.23 -8.73 -18.11
N ASN A 108 21.52 -9.74 -18.64
CA ASN A 108 20.08 -9.93 -18.35
C ASN A 108 19.84 -10.29 -16.87
N VAL A 109 20.71 -11.11 -16.26
CA VAL A 109 20.62 -11.46 -14.84
C VAL A 109 20.94 -10.26 -13.95
N ILE A 110 21.91 -9.41 -14.32
CA ILE A 110 22.22 -8.18 -13.59
C ILE A 110 21.12 -7.14 -13.74
N SER A 111 20.52 -6.98 -14.93
CA SER A 111 19.41 -6.04 -15.14
C SER A 111 18.11 -6.51 -14.48
N ALA A 112 17.84 -7.82 -14.46
CA ALA A 112 16.72 -8.39 -13.71
C ALA A 112 16.93 -8.23 -12.20
N ASN A 113 18.14 -8.50 -11.68
CA ASN A 113 18.45 -8.28 -10.27
C ASN A 113 18.39 -6.78 -9.89
N ALA A 114 18.81 -5.87 -10.78
CA ALA A 114 18.71 -4.44 -10.55
C ALA A 114 17.26 -3.93 -10.50
N ALA A 115 16.39 -4.45 -11.39
CA ALA A 115 14.95 -4.14 -11.38
C ALA A 115 14.25 -4.71 -10.13
N VAL A 116 14.65 -5.91 -9.69
CA VAL A 116 14.11 -6.57 -8.47
C VAL A 116 14.55 -5.85 -7.18
N THR A 117 15.68 -5.14 -7.20
CA THR A 117 16.18 -4.36 -6.05
C THR A 117 15.57 -2.96 -5.90
N SER A 118 15.09 -2.33 -6.98
CA SER A 118 14.50 -0.96 -6.91
C SER A 118 12.98 -0.96 -6.77
N GLU A 119 12.31 -2.06 -7.07
CA GLU A 119 10.85 -2.11 -7.15
C GLU A 119 10.14 -1.79 -5.82
N ALA A 120 10.62 -2.31 -4.67
CA ALA A 120 10.00 -2.01 -3.39
C ALA A 120 10.10 -0.53 -2.98
N PRO A 121 11.28 0.13 -3.09
CA PRO A 121 11.39 1.58 -2.91
C PRO A 121 10.43 2.37 -3.82
N ASP A 122 10.35 2.02 -5.10
CA ASP A 122 9.48 2.71 -6.05
C ASP A 122 8.00 2.55 -5.65
N VAL A 123 7.58 1.33 -5.27
CA VAL A 123 6.22 1.06 -4.78
C VAL A 123 5.89 1.83 -3.49
N VAL A 124 6.85 1.97 -2.57
CA VAL A 124 6.66 2.77 -1.35
C VAL A 124 6.48 4.23 -1.69
N GLU A 125 7.34 4.78 -2.55
CA GLU A 125 7.28 6.19 -2.96
C GLU A 125 5.97 6.51 -3.68
N ASP A 126 5.61 5.72 -4.69
CA ASP A 126 4.40 5.95 -5.49
C ASP A 126 3.13 5.75 -4.64
N PHE A 127 3.13 4.76 -3.73
CA PHE A 127 2.05 4.58 -2.76
C PHE A 127 1.91 5.79 -1.85
N LEU A 128 3.00 6.28 -1.24
CA LEU A 128 2.97 7.41 -0.33
C LEU A 128 2.55 8.70 -1.04
N ALA A 129 3.07 8.94 -2.25
CA ALA A 129 2.71 10.09 -3.07
C ALA A 129 1.21 10.13 -3.34
N ALA A 130 0.60 8.99 -3.69
CA ALA A 130 -0.82 8.91 -3.96
C ALA A 130 -1.66 8.96 -2.66
N ALA A 131 -1.29 8.17 -1.65
CA ALA A 131 -2.01 8.03 -0.40
C ALA A 131 -2.00 9.33 0.43
N THR A 132 -1.00 10.20 0.29
CA THR A 132 -0.92 11.48 1.02
C THR A 132 -1.50 12.67 0.26
N ALA A 133 -1.97 12.47 -0.98
CA ALA A 133 -2.46 13.52 -1.87
C ALA A 133 -3.91 13.31 -2.35
N ASP A 134 -4.66 12.44 -1.66
CA ASP A 134 -6.01 12.03 -2.06
C ASP A 134 -6.13 11.43 -3.46
N ASP A 135 -5.07 10.77 -3.94
CA ASP A 135 -5.08 10.19 -5.28
C ASP A 135 -5.48 8.70 -5.20
N PRO A 136 -6.63 8.29 -5.77
CA PRO A 136 -7.08 6.90 -5.77
C PRO A 136 -6.11 5.92 -6.47
N SER A 137 -5.12 6.41 -7.21
CA SER A 137 -4.05 5.59 -7.79
C SER A 137 -3.21 4.83 -6.73
N TRP A 138 -3.32 5.17 -5.44
CA TRP A 138 -2.71 4.39 -4.35
C TRP A 138 -3.09 2.90 -4.39
N THR A 139 -4.26 2.57 -4.92
CA THR A 139 -4.77 1.20 -5.07
C THR A 139 -3.95 0.35 -6.04
N GLU A 140 -3.20 0.95 -6.96
CA GLU A 140 -2.31 0.23 -7.88
C GLU A 140 -1.10 -0.38 -7.14
N TYR A 141 -0.68 0.27 -6.06
CA TYR A 141 0.49 -0.08 -5.24
C TYR A 141 0.12 -0.88 -3.99
N ALA A 142 -1.17 -1.02 -3.69
CA ALA A 142 -1.69 -1.73 -2.55
C ALA A 142 -2.17 -3.15 -2.89
N SER A 143 -2.11 -4.04 -1.91
CA SER A 143 -2.71 -5.37 -2.02
C SER A 143 -4.24 -5.27 -1.96
N PRO A 144 -4.99 -6.16 -2.63
CA PRO A 144 -6.45 -6.15 -2.56
C PRO A 144 -7.00 -6.31 -1.14
N GLY A 145 -6.29 -7.05 -0.28
CA GLY A 145 -6.63 -7.16 1.14
C GLY A 145 -6.52 -5.82 1.86
N TYR A 146 -5.46 -5.06 1.61
CA TYR A 146 -5.30 -3.72 2.18
C TYR A 146 -6.36 -2.74 1.65
N ILE A 147 -6.65 -2.78 0.34
CA ILE A 147 -7.71 -1.98 -0.27
C ILE A 147 -9.07 -2.25 0.40
N ALA A 148 -9.39 -3.54 0.62
CA ALA A 148 -10.65 -3.94 1.23
C ALA A 148 -10.82 -3.43 2.67
N VAL A 149 -9.73 -3.32 3.45
CA VAL A 149 -9.80 -2.83 4.84
C VAL A 149 -9.74 -1.31 4.96
N SER A 150 -9.08 -0.61 4.03
CA SER A 150 -9.06 0.87 4.01
C SER A 150 -10.40 1.47 3.57
N GLY A 151 -11.23 0.70 2.84
CA GLY A 151 -12.55 1.15 2.41
C GLY A 151 -12.47 2.24 1.32
N PRO A 152 -13.46 3.15 1.25
CA PRO A 152 -13.56 4.14 0.17
C PRO A 152 -12.66 5.37 0.35
N ALA A 153 -12.08 5.57 1.54
CA ALA A 153 -11.20 6.70 1.80
C ALA A 153 -9.76 6.41 1.36
N THR A 154 -9.04 7.47 0.97
CA THR A 154 -7.60 7.38 0.71
C THR A 154 -6.89 7.15 2.04
N PRO A 155 -6.15 6.04 2.24
CA PRO A 155 -5.43 5.80 3.48
C PRO A 155 -4.42 6.92 3.71
N LEU A 156 -4.02 7.19 4.95
CA LEU A 156 -3.13 8.29 5.36
C LEU A 156 -3.67 9.72 5.15
N TYR A 157 -4.57 9.96 4.20
CA TYR A 157 -5.20 11.27 3.96
C TYR A 157 -6.59 11.39 4.59
N GLY A 158 -7.40 10.33 4.50
CA GLY A 158 -8.78 10.27 5.01
C GLY A 158 -9.80 10.87 4.03
N ASP A 159 -10.78 11.60 4.55
CA ASP A 159 -11.82 12.28 3.79
C ASP A 159 -11.33 13.64 3.26
N ALA A 160 -11.48 13.89 1.95
CA ALA A 160 -10.94 15.12 1.38
C ALA A 160 -11.65 16.40 1.76
N ARG A 161 -12.94 16.32 2.07
CA ARG A 161 -13.66 17.49 2.56
C ARG A 161 -13.16 17.87 3.95
N ALA A 162 -12.99 16.88 4.84
CA ALA A 162 -12.40 17.11 6.15
C ALA A 162 -10.95 17.60 6.07
N ALA A 163 -10.14 17.03 5.18
CA ALA A 163 -8.76 17.46 4.95
C ALA A 163 -8.68 18.90 4.43
N ALA A 164 -9.55 19.28 3.49
CA ALA A 164 -9.63 20.65 2.98
C ALA A 164 -10.05 21.66 4.07
N SER A 165 -11.05 21.31 4.90
CA SER A 165 -11.48 22.16 6.03
C SER A 165 -10.38 22.38 7.07
N LEU A 166 -9.40 21.48 7.15
CA LEU A 166 -8.24 21.58 8.04
C LEU A 166 -7.00 22.19 7.38
N ASP A 167 -7.03 22.57 6.10
CA ASP A 167 -5.82 22.86 5.32
C ASP A 167 -4.74 21.76 5.48
N LEU A 168 -5.17 20.49 5.53
CA LEU A 168 -4.29 19.36 5.80
C LEU A 168 -3.28 19.17 4.66
N ALA A 169 -2.01 19.16 5.02
CA ALA A 169 -0.93 18.73 4.15
C ALA A 169 -0.05 17.70 4.87
N ILE A 170 0.41 16.71 4.11
CA ILE A 170 1.20 15.60 4.62
C ILE A 170 2.47 15.51 3.78
N THR A 171 3.61 15.47 4.45
CA THR A 171 4.91 15.21 3.82
C THR A 171 5.54 13.99 4.48
N TYR A 172 6.39 13.28 3.76
CA TYR A 172 7.00 12.06 4.25
C TYR A 172 8.48 11.96 3.86
N GLU A 173 9.24 11.21 4.66
CA GLU A 173 10.60 10.80 4.37
C GLU A 173 10.73 9.30 4.66
N THR A 174 11.01 8.52 3.62
CA THR A 174 11.25 7.08 3.75
C THR A 174 12.69 6.86 4.23
N ARG A 175 12.84 6.14 5.36
CA ARG A 175 14.13 5.68 5.88
C ARG A 175 14.56 4.40 5.14
N ASP A 176 15.31 3.52 5.81
CA ASP A 176 15.72 2.24 5.24
C ASP A 176 14.55 1.25 5.10
N ILE A 177 14.62 0.44 4.04
CA ILE A 177 13.71 -0.68 3.80
C ILE A 177 14.41 -1.98 4.22
N LEU A 178 13.80 -2.68 5.17
CA LEU A 178 14.22 -4.00 5.62
C LEU A 178 13.53 -5.07 4.78
N TYR A 179 14.28 -6.08 4.38
CA TYR A 179 13.80 -7.14 3.49
C TYR A 179 13.83 -8.48 4.22
N GLY A 180 12.84 -9.33 4.00
CA GLY A 180 12.81 -10.63 4.62
C GLY A 180 11.93 -11.63 3.89
N VAL A 181 11.67 -12.75 4.56
CA VAL A 181 11.06 -13.93 3.97
C VAL A 181 9.94 -14.47 4.85
N GLN A 182 9.01 -15.21 4.25
CA GLN A 182 7.86 -15.80 4.93
C GLN A 182 7.01 -14.76 5.68
N GLY A 183 6.85 -13.57 5.09
CA GLY A 183 6.04 -12.50 5.67
C GLY A 183 6.69 -11.75 6.84
N THR A 184 7.96 -11.99 7.13
CA THR A 184 8.72 -11.28 8.19
C THR A 184 9.85 -10.48 7.55
N ALA A 185 9.96 -9.18 7.85
CA ALA A 185 11.08 -8.35 7.38
C ALA A 185 12.35 -8.59 8.23
N GLY A 186 13.54 -8.48 7.63
CA GLY A 186 14.84 -8.71 8.25
C GLY A 186 15.99 -8.06 7.47
N GLU A 187 17.16 -8.72 7.44
CA GLU A 187 18.35 -8.26 6.70
C GLU A 187 18.61 -9.06 5.40
N GLU A 188 17.55 -9.60 4.79
CA GLU A 188 17.67 -10.40 3.58
C GLU A 188 18.05 -9.54 2.36
N SER A 189 18.56 -10.20 1.31
CA SER A 189 18.77 -9.52 0.03
C SER A 189 17.43 -9.25 -0.65
N PRO A 190 17.23 -8.06 -1.28
CA PRO A 190 15.98 -7.74 -1.98
C PRO A 190 15.61 -8.76 -3.08
N GLY A 191 16.60 -9.42 -3.68
CA GLY A 191 16.37 -10.43 -4.71
C GLY A 191 15.69 -11.72 -4.22
N GLY A 192 15.83 -12.04 -2.93
CA GLY A 192 15.31 -13.27 -2.31
C GLY A 192 14.13 -13.06 -1.38
N ALA A 193 13.71 -11.80 -1.17
CA ALA A 193 12.70 -11.44 -0.20
C ALA A 193 11.27 -11.57 -0.75
N ASP A 194 10.33 -12.01 0.09
CA ASP A 194 8.88 -11.97 -0.19
C ASP A 194 8.13 -10.99 0.71
N ALA A 195 8.82 -10.40 1.69
CA ALA A 195 8.34 -9.41 2.62
C ALA A 195 9.32 -8.24 2.73
N ALA A 196 8.80 -7.03 2.92
CA ALA A 196 9.60 -5.86 3.22
C ALA A 196 8.89 -4.96 4.23
N LYS A 197 9.68 -4.16 4.95
CA LYS A 197 9.20 -3.17 5.91
C LYS A 197 9.93 -1.86 5.66
N ALA A 198 9.20 -0.80 5.36
CA ALA A 198 9.75 0.55 5.26
C ALA A 198 9.38 1.35 6.50
N LEU A 199 10.35 2.07 7.08
CA LEU A 199 10.08 3.09 8.09
C LEU A 199 9.88 4.44 7.39
N VAL A 200 8.81 5.14 7.73
CA VAL A 200 8.41 6.39 7.08
C VAL A 200 8.17 7.45 8.15
N ASP A 201 8.98 8.50 8.14
CA ASP A 201 8.73 9.69 8.96
C ASP A 201 7.70 10.57 8.27
N MET A 202 6.54 10.72 8.90
CA MET A 202 5.46 11.53 8.38
C MET A 202 5.33 12.83 9.17
N THR A 203 5.10 13.93 8.46
CA THR A 203 4.79 15.23 9.04
C THR A 203 3.43 15.70 8.51
N TYR A 204 2.52 16.01 9.41
CA TYR A 204 1.20 16.54 9.13
C TYR A 204 1.18 18.00 9.55
N THR A 205 0.74 18.87 8.66
CA THR A 205 0.39 20.25 8.98
C THR A 205 -1.11 20.44 8.77
N PHE A 206 -1.80 20.97 9.77
CA PHE A 206 -3.24 21.19 9.73
C PHE A 206 -3.60 22.40 10.60
N THR A 207 -4.75 23.00 10.37
CA THR A 207 -5.21 24.20 11.07
C THR A 207 -6.25 23.84 12.12
N VAL A 208 -6.08 24.35 13.34
CA VAL A 208 -7.11 24.33 14.39
C VAL A 208 -7.37 25.77 14.81
N ASP A 209 -8.61 26.24 14.70
CA ASP A 209 -9.01 27.62 15.01
C ASP A 209 -8.15 28.69 14.31
N GLY A 210 -7.85 28.48 13.03
CA GLY A 210 -6.98 29.38 12.26
C GLY A 210 -5.49 29.35 12.68
N THR A 211 -5.11 28.47 13.61
CA THR A 211 -3.73 28.29 14.07
C THR A 211 -3.13 27.02 13.45
N PRO A 212 -2.06 27.14 12.64
CA PRO A 212 -1.35 25.99 12.12
C PRO A 212 -0.77 25.14 13.25
N GLN A 213 -1.00 23.84 13.16
CA GLN A 213 -0.43 22.79 13.96
C GLN A 213 0.51 21.95 13.11
N THR A 214 1.52 21.39 13.75
CA THR A 214 2.44 20.45 13.13
C THR A 214 2.58 19.24 14.04
N THR A 215 2.48 18.06 13.45
CA THR A 215 2.71 16.82 14.16
C THR A 215 3.50 15.86 13.30
N THR A 216 4.35 15.08 13.95
CA THR A 216 5.19 14.07 13.31
C THR A 216 4.86 12.70 13.87
N ALA A 217 5.00 11.66 13.04
CA ALA A 217 4.98 10.27 13.49
C ALA A 217 5.79 9.40 12.53
N THR A 218 6.58 8.49 13.09
CA THR A 218 7.22 7.42 12.32
C THR A 218 6.27 6.24 12.16
N ARG A 219 6.17 5.69 10.96
CA ARG A 219 5.26 4.60 10.60
C ARG A 219 5.99 3.45 9.93
N GLU A 220 5.45 2.25 10.11
CA GLU A 220 5.86 1.06 9.37
C GLU A 220 4.90 0.83 8.20
N LEU A 221 5.43 0.70 7.00
CA LEU A 221 4.71 0.14 5.85
C LEU A 221 5.19 -1.28 5.60
N TRP A 222 4.27 -2.23 5.59
CA TRP A 222 4.55 -3.60 5.21
C TRP A 222 4.25 -3.81 3.74
N LEU A 223 5.17 -4.50 3.06
CA LEU A 223 5.00 -4.91 1.68
C LEU A 223 5.18 -6.42 1.57
N THR A 224 4.46 -7.03 0.64
CA THR A 224 4.69 -8.41 0.24
C THR A 224 4.70 -8.53 -1.27
N ARG A 225 5.28 -9.62 -1.77
CA ARG A 225 5.15 -10.02 -3.17
C ARG A 225 4.99 -11.53 -3.30
N PRO A 226 4.21 -12.02 -4.27
CA PRO A 226 4.03 -13.45 -4.46
C PRO A 226 5.13 -14.08 -5.32
N TYR A 227 5.49 -15.32 -5.03
CA TYR A 227 6.33 -16.18 -5.87
C TYR A 227 5.48 -17.29 -6.49
N TYR A 228 5.85 -17.74 -7.69
CA TYR A 228 5.12 -18.77 -8.43
C TYR A 228 6.05 -19.90 -8.87
N TYR A 229 5.66 -21.16 -8.67
CA TYR A 229 6.49 -22.35 -8.90
C TYR A 229 5.93 -23.29 -9.98
N GLY A 230 5.17 -22.74 -10.94
CA GLY A 230 4.65 -23.45 -12.12
C GLY A 230 3.23 -23.99 -11.99
N ASP A 231 2.62 -23.85 -10.82
CA ASP A 231 1.21 -24.14 -10.52
C ASP A 231 0.33 -22.88 -10.52
N ASP A 232 0.91 -21.72 -10.89
CA ASP A 232 0.31 -20.39 -10.81
C ASP A 232 -0.15 -19.98 -9.40
N VAL A 233 0.12 -20.77 -8.36
CA VAL A 233 -0.34 -20.50 -6.99
C VAL A 233 0.57 -19.44 -6.34
N PRO A 234 0.03 -18.29 -5.89
CA PRO A 234 0.81 -17.33 -5.12
C PRO A 234 1.37 -18.01 -3.87
N SER A 235 2.68 -17.97 -3.69
CA SER A 235 3.39 -18.60 -2.59
C SER A 235 4.40 -17.64 -1.97
N ALA A 236 4.76 -17.90 -0.72
CA ALA A 236 5.98 -17.37 -0.12
C ALA A 236 7.21 -17.94 -0.85
N VAL A 237 8.39 -17.35 -0.61
CA VAL A 237 9.64 -17.90 -1.12
C VAL A 237 9.87 -19.31 -0.55
N ARG A 238 10.24 -20.25 -1.43
CA ARG A 238 10.57 -21.64 -1.10
C ARG A 238 12.09 -21.85 -1.20
N PRO A 239 12.80 -22.06 -0.08
CA PRO A 239 14.25 -22.22 -0.08
C PRO A 239 14.72 -23.37 -0.97
N GLY A 240 15.68 -23.09 -1.87
CA GLY A 240 16.24 -24.10 -2.77
C GLY A 240 15.41 -24.40 -4.03
N GLU A 241 14.23 -23.80 -4.18
CA GLU A 241 13.43 -23.89 -5.39
C GLU A 241 13.58 -22.61 -6.23
N THR A 242 13.66 -22.77 -7.56
CA THR A 242 13.70 -21.63 -8.48
C THR A 242 12.27 -21.28 -8.90
N PRO A 243 11.79 -20.06 -8.64
CA PRO A 243 10.46 -19.64 -9.07
C PRO A 243 10.41 -19.55 -10.60
N THR A 244 9.25 -19.87 -11.15
CA THR A 244 8.90 -19.65 -12.57
C THR A 244 8.53 -18.21 -12.87
N ALA A 245 7.97 -17.50 -11.88
CA ALA A 245 7.66 -16.08 -11.95
C ALA A 245 7.69 -15.48 -10.53
N ILE A 246 7.90 -14.16 -10.46
CA ILE A 246 7.84 -13.37 -9.23
C ILE A 246 6.85 -12.23 -9.53
N GLY A 247 5.81 -12.10 -8.70
CA GLY A 247 4.85 -11.02 -8.81
C GLY A 247 5.38 -9.73 -8.16
N PRO A 248 4.66 -8.63 -8.35
CA PRO A 248 5.17 -7.34 -7.95
C PRO A 248 5.02 -7.09 -6.45
N TRP A 249 5.80 -6.14 -5.92
CA TRP A 249 5.62 -5.65 -4.55
C TRP A 249 4.30 -4.90 -4.38
N ARG A 250 3.64 -5.12 -3.25
CA ARG A 250 2.41 -4.42 -2.87
C ARG A 250 2.40 -4.09 -1.39
N VAL A 251 1.93 -2.89 -1.05
CA VAL A 251 1.66 -2.48 0.33
C VAL A 251 0.51 -3.31 0.89
N THR A 252 0.76 -3.98 2.01
CA THR A 252 -0.21 -4.85 2.69
C THR A 252 -0.74 -4.27 3.99
N GLY A 253 -0.09 -3.24 4.52
CA GLY A 253 -0.52 -2.59 5.75
C GLY A 253 0.37 -1.42 6.13
N ALA A 254 -0.16 -0.58 7.01
CA ALA A 254 0.54 0.51 7.67
C ALA A 254 0.24 0.45 9.18
N ALA A 255 1.23 0.74 10.02
CA ALA A 255 1.07 0.75 11.47
C ALA A 255 2.00 1.74 12.17
N PRO A 256 1.72 2.12 13.43
CA PRO A 256 2.74 2.69 14.30
C PRO A 256 3.94 1.73 14.41
N THR A 257 5.13 2.31 14.49
CA THR A 257 6.35 1.60 14.91
C THR A 257 6.21 1.14 16.35
N ALA A 258 6.64 -0.09 16.65
CA ALA A 258 6.71 -0.55 18.03
C ALA A 258 7.67 0.35 18.84
N THR A 259 7.27 0.70 20.07
CA THR A 259 7.99 1.58 21.02
C THR A 259 9.41 1.11 21.42
N TYR A 260 9.92 0.01 20.84
CA TYR A 260 11.25 -0.54 21.11
C TYR A 260 12.27 -0.29 19.98
N GLU A 261 11.88 0.32 18.86
CA GLU A 261 12.84 0.90 17.91
C GLU A 261 13.23 2.29 18.43
N GLU A 262 14.49 2.45 18.89
CA GLU A 262 14.98 3.58 19.71
C GLU A 262 14.87 4.99 19.06
N ASP A 263 14.33 5.13 17.86
CA ASP A 263 14.28 6.37 17.06
C ASP A 263 12.89 6.77 16.54
N ALA A 264 11.83 6.07 16.95
CA ALA A 264 10.47 6.40 16.55
C ALA A 264 9.78 7.27 17.60
N VAL A 265 9.71 8.58 17.32
CA VAL A 265 9.06 9.55 18.20
C VAL A 265 7.95 10.25 17.43
N ALA A 266 6.73 10.21 17.97
CA ALA A 266 5.66 11.04 17.49
C ALA A 266 5.59 12.32 18.32
N THR A 267 5.51 13.47 17.67
CA THR A 267 5.48 14.79 18.33
C THR A 267 4.31 15.60 17.83
N THR A 268 3.82 16.55 18.61
CA THR A 268 2.73 17.45 18.18
C THR A 268 2.89 18.82 18.81
N SER A 269 2.57 19.87 18.04
CA SER A 269 2.41 21.23 18.56
C SER A 269 1.05 21.45 19.19
N PHE A 270 0.10 20.53 18.99
CA PHE A 270 -1.25 20.65 19.51
C PHE A 270 -1.29 20.32 21.00
N GLU A 271 -1.19 21.36 21.84
CA GLU A 271 -1.15 21.25 23.30
C GLU A 271 -2.22 22.12 23.97
N PRO A 272 -3.52 21.79 23.81
CA PRO A 272 -4.57 22.46 24.55
C PRO A 272 -4.44 22.20 26.06
N PRO A 273 -5.08 23.00 26.92
CA PRO A 273 -5.13 22.75 28.35
C PRO A 273 -5.67 21.34 28.65
N ARG A 274 -4.94 20.58 29.46
CA ARG A 274 -5.36 19.25 29.90
C ARG A 274 -6.70 19.30 30.61
N LEU A 275 -7.56 18.34 30.29
CA LEU A 275 -8.74 18.07 31.09
C LEU A 275 -8.44 16.81 31.89
N ASP A 276 -8.49 16.84 33.21
CA ASP A 276 -8.27 15.66 34.05
C ASP A 276 -9.46 14.67 33.92
N GLN A 277 -9.68 14.11 32.72
CA GLN A 277 -10.85 13.33 32.30
C GLN A 277 -10.49 12.17 31.37
N ALA A 278 -11.49 11.36 30.99
CA ALA A 278 -11.31 10.14 30.21
C ALA A 278 -11.30 10.42 28.68
N CYS A 279 -10.33 11.21 28.21
CA CYS A 279 -10.18 11.55 26.79
C CYS A 279 -9.00 10.82 26.11
N TYR A 280 -8.46 9.76 26.71
CA TYR A 280 -7.25 9.08 26.21
C TYR A 280 -7.51 8.13 25.03
N ASP A 281 -8.77 7.85 24.73
CA ASP A 281 -9.19 6.85 23.75
C ASP A 281 -10.34 7.40 22.89
N SER A 282 -10.23 7.24 21.58
CA SER A 282 -11.17 7.80 20.60
C SER A 282 -12.56 7.16 20.67
N GLU A 283 -12.66 5.86 20.98
CA GLU A 283 -13.96 5.23 21.20
C GLU A 283 -14.64 5.79 22.47
N ALA A 284 -13.88 6.05 23.52
CA ALA A 284 -14.38 6.71 24.73
C ALA A 284 -14.84 8.15 24.46
N VAL A 285 -14.15 8.89 23.58
CA VAL A 285 -14.54 10.23 23.15
C VAL A 285 -15.88 10.20 22.39
N LEU A 286 -15.98 9.37 21.35
CA LEU A 286 -17.18 9.26 20.51
C LEU A 286 -18.38 8.68 21.29
N SER A 287 -18.14 7.72 22.18
CA SER A 287 -19.16 7.14 23.04
C SER A 287 -19.73 8.18 24.02
N GLN A 288 -18.89 9.01 24.62
CA GLN A 288 -19.34 10.12 25.47
C GLN A 288 -20.15 11.15 24.70
N LEU A 289 -19.74 11.50 23.48
CA LEU A 289 -20.49 12.40 22.61
C LEU A 289 -21.89 11.83 22.31
N SER A 290 -21.97 10.54 21.96
CA SER A 290 -23.23 9.80 21.76
C SER A 290 -24.13 9.86 23.00
N ASP A 291 -23.58 9.59 24.18
CA ASP A 291 -24.36 9.62 25.43
C ASP A 291 -24.90 11.02 25.75
N ILE A 292 -24.10 12.07 25.54
CA ILE A 292 -24.51 13.45 25.78
C ILE A 292 -25.57 13.89 24.76
N ALA A 293 -25.37 13.60 23.48
CA ALA A 293 -26.35 13.87 22.42
C ALA A 293 -27.72 13.26 22.77
N ARG A 294 -27.74 12.00 23.18
CA ARG A 294 -28.99 11.29 23.52
C ARG A 294 -29.65 11.78 24.80
N THR A 295 -28.87 12.13 25.81
CA THR A 295 -29.42 12.49 27.14
C THR A 295 -29.75 13.97 27.27
N ARG A 296 -29.05 14.83 26.52
CA ARG A 296 -29.18 16.29 26.63
C ARG A 296 -29.61 16.96 25.33
N GLY A 297 -29.64 16.24 24.20
CA GLY A 297 -30.04 16.79 22.91
C GLY A 297 -29.03 17.76 22.31
N VAL A 298 -27.75 17.66 22.68
CA VAL A 298 -26.69 18.57 22.21
C VAL A 298 -25.42 17.81 21.85
N LEU A 299 -24.69 18.26 20.83
CA LEU A 299 -23.34 17.80 20.53
C LEU A 299 -22.33 18.53 21.40
N ALA A 300 -22.14 18.02 22.61
CA ALA A 300 -21.08 18.45 23.49
C ALA A 300 -20.33 17.23 23.99
N ALA A 301 -19.01 17.20 23.82
CA ALA A 301 -18.15 16.27 24.53
C ALA A 301 -17.34 17.06 25.56
N VAL A 302 -16.99 16.43 26.69
CA VAL A 302 -15.97 17.04 27.53
C VAL A 302 -14.61 17.02 26.81
N CYS A 303 -14.42 16.05 25.92
CA CYS A 303 -13.22 15.88 25.12
C CYS A 303 -13.13 16.79 23.88
N LEU A 304 -13.96 17.83 23.78
CA LEU A 304 -13.68 18.92 22.82
C LEU A 304 -12.36 19.58 23.23
N SER A 305 -11.64 20.20 22.29
CA SER A 305 -10.31 20.82 22.52
C SER A 305 -10.28 21.87 23.64
N GLY A 306 -11.45 22.28 24.14
CA GLY A 306 -11.64 23.17 25.27
C GLY A 306 -11.93 24.59 24.80
N GLY A 307 -13.21 24.91 24.60
CA GLY A 307 -13.67 26.22 24.10
C GLY A 307 -14.63 26.11 22.91
N ASP A 308 -14.90 27.25 22.25
CA ASP A 308 -15.64 27.40 20.97
C ASP A 308 -14.86 26.83 19.75
N SER A 309 -13.96 25.87 19.98
CA SER A 309 -12.78 25.54 19.16
C SER A 309 -12.88 24.25 18.33
N THR A 310 -14.01 23.55 18.43
CA THR A 310 -14.30 22.48 17.48
C THR A 310 -14.95 23.13 16.28
N SER A 311 -14.28 23.04 15.14
CA SER A 311 -14.83 23.53 13.88
C SER A 311 -15.94 22.61 13.41
N PHE A 312 -16.95 23.18 12.79
CA PHE A 312 -18.03 22.45 12.14
C PHE A 312 -18.05 22.88 10.68
N GLY A 313 -18.28 21.92 9.78
CA GLY A 313 -18.54 22.23 8.38
C GLY A 313 -19.69 23.24 8.24
N ASP A 314 -19.56 24.18 7.30
CA ASP A 314 -20.50 25.30 7.12
C ASP A 314 -21.96 24.88 6.86
N ASP A 315 -22.18 23.64 6.41
CA ASP A 315 -23.48 23.08 6.07
C ASP A 315 -24.04 22.08 7.11
N ILE A 316 -23.42 22.00 8.30
CA ILE A 316 -23.87 21.14 9.39
C ILE A 316 -24.94 21.84 10.22
N ASP A 317 -26.12 21.22 10.27
CA ASP A 317 -27.12 21.52 11.29
C ASP A 317 -26.78 20.74 12.56
N ILE A 318 -26.15 21.41 13.52
CA ILE A 318 -25.65 20.81 14.77
C ILE A 318 -26.82 20.26 15.61
N ASP A 319 -27.95 20.95 15.64
CA ASP A 319 -29.12 20.54 16.42
C ASP A 319 -29.77 19.30 15.81
N ALA A 320 -29.86 19.23 14.48
CA ALA A 320 -30.33 18.04 13.77
C ALA A 320 -29.37 16.85 13.96
N LEU A 321 -28.06 17.07 13.83
CA LEU A 321 -27.06 16.03 14.07
C LEU A 321 -27.09 15.53 15.52
N ALA A 322 -27.30 16.41 16.50
CA ALA A 322 -27.49 16.03 17.91
C ALA A 322 -28.73 15.15 18.11
N ALA A 323 -29.84 15.49 17.45
CA ALA A 323 -31.10 14.78 17.58
C ALA A 323 -31.05 13.35 17.02
N ASP A 324 -30.34 13.16 15.90
CA ASP A 324 -30.28 11.88 15.18
C ASP A 324 -28.98 11.09 15.44
N PHE A 325 -28.12 11.58 16.35
CA PHE A 325 -26.79 11.00 16.58
C PHE A 325 -26.83 9.50 16.89
N PRO A 326 -25.99 8.68 16.24
CA PRO A 326 -26.02 7.23 16.40
C PRO A 326 -25.54 6.81 17.81
N VAL A 327 -25.97 5.63 18.24
CA VAL A 327 -25.39 5.01 19.44
C VAL A 327 -24.00 4.50 19.09
N VAL A 328 -22.99 5.08 19.72
CA VAL A 328 -21.60 4.61 19.61
C VAL A 328 -21.23 3.87 20.90
N PRO A 329 -21.22 2.53 20.91
CA PRO A 329 -20.79 1.78 22.08
C PRO A 329 -19.27 1.92 22.25
N ARG A 330 -18.79 1.80 23.49
CA ARG A 330 -17.38 1.96 23.86
C ARG A 330 -16.43 0.83 23.39
N GLN A 331 -16.89 -0.02 22.48
CA GLN A 331 -16.15 -1.14 21.87
C GLN A 331 -16.47 -1.23 20.36
N SER A 332 -17.04 -0.16 19.80
CA SER A 332 -17.37 -0.09 18.38
C SER A 332 -16.17 0.48 17.66
N MET A 333 -15.64 -0.30 16.72
CA MET A 333 -14.70 0.17 15.72
C MET A 333 -15.45 1.08 14.75
N ALA A 334 -15.57 2.36 15.10
CA ALA A 334 -15.90 3.36 14.09
C ALA A 334 -14.86 3.23 12.96
N THR A 335 -15.29 3.35 11.71
CA THR A 335 -14.39 3.17 10.57
C THR A 335 -13.37 4.29 10.59
N ASP A 336 -12.12 3.97 10.92
CA ASP A 336 -10.99 4.88 10.76
C ASP A 336 -10.67 4.99 9.26
N LEU A 337 -10.77 6.21 8.76
CA LEU A 337 -10.55 6.54 7.35
C LEU A 337 -9.07 6.70 7.00
N MET A 338 -8.22 7.01 7.98
CA MET A 338 -6.79 7.20 7.72
C MET A 338 -6.02 5.87 7.76
N GLY A 339 -6.68 4.76 8.12
CA GLY A 339 -6.13 3.42 8.02
C GLY A 339 -5.12 3.08 9.12
N TRP A 340 -5.20 3.74 10.27
CA TRP A 340 -4.41 3.42 11.45
C TRP A 340 -5.00 2.20 12.16
N GLN A 341 -4.22 1.13 12.30
CA GLN A 341 -4.44 0.27 13.45
C GLN A 341 -4.12 1.10 14.71
N ASN A 342 -5.15 1.45 15.48
CA ASN A 342 -4.99 2.14 16.75
C ASN A 342 -4.16 1.29 17.70
N ASP A 343 -2.94 1.77 18.03
CA ASP A 343 -2.22 1.32 19.21
C ASP A 343 -2.59 2.27 20.36
N PRO A 344 -3.27 1.79 21.42
CA PRO A 344 -3.63 2.63 22.57
C PRO A 344 -2.40 3.20 23.30
N ASN A 345 -1.20 2.64 23.09
CA ASN A 345 0.04 3.12 23.70
C ASN A 345 0.83 4.08 22.79
N ALA A 346 0.50 4.13 21.50
CA ALA A 346 1.16 4.95 20.49
C ALA A 346 0.11 5.57 19.57
N PRO A 347 -0.62 6.59 20.07
CA PRO A 347 -1.74 7.12 19.34
C PRO A 347 -1.36 7.76 18.03
N ALA A 348 -2.28 7.70 17.07
CA ALA A 348 -2.12 8.44 15.85
C ALA A 348 -2.22 9.95 16.15
N PRO A 349 -1.36 10.78 15.52
CA PRO A 349 -1.46 12.21 15.68
C PRO A 349 -2.79 12.84 15.25
N LEU A 350 -3.34 12.27 14.18
CA LEU A 350 -4.59 12.69 13.55
C LEU A 350 -5.36 11.42 13.18
N GLU A 351 -6.64 11.41 13.53
CA GLU A 351 -7.56 10.28 13.33
C GLU A 351 -8.85 10.81 12.69
N GLN A 352 -9.46 10.03 11.78
CA GLN A 352 -10.72 10.40 11.16
C GLN A 352 -11.71 9.24 11.23
N TYR A 353 -12.85 9.46 11.88
CA TYR A 353 -13.89 8.45 12.02
C TYR A 353 -15.14 8.81 11.26
N ARG A 354 -15.62 7.87 10.42
CA ARG A 354 -16.89 8.02 9.71
C ARG A 354 -18.05 7.44 10.53
N LEU A 355 -19.10 8.23 10.72
CA LEU A 355 -20.31 7.83 11.42
C LEU A 355 -21.56 8.25 10.63
N THR A 356 -22.52 7.35 10.52
CA THR A 356 -23.83 7.65 9.90
C THR A 356 -24.82 8.15 10.95
N SER A 357 -25.43 9.31 10.69
CA SER A 357 -26.50 9.89 11.50
C SER A 357 -27.68 10.25 10.58
N GLY A 358 -28.83 9.58 10.79
CA GLY A 358 -29.94 9.62 9.84
C GLY A 358 -29.51 9.10 8.46
N ASP A 359 -29.76 9.91 7.43
CA ASP A 359 -29.38 9.63 6.03
C ASP A 359 -28.04 10.30 5.63
N THR A 360 -27.31 10.88 6.58
CA THR A 360 -26.06 11.62 6.32
C THR A 360 -24.89 10.96 7.02
N GLU A 361 -23.75 10.91 6.34
CA GLU A 361 -22.49 10.47 6.92
C GLU A 361 -21.65 11.68 7.32
N TYR A 362 -21.00 11.57 8.47
CA TYR A 362 -20.19 12.60 9.08
C TYR A 362 -18.80 12.04 9.36
N VAL A 363 -17.79 12.91 9.26
CA VAL A 363 -16.40 12.63 9.62
C VAL A 363 -16.06 13.41 10.86
N PHE A 364 -15.59 12.70 11.88
CA PHE A 364 -15.09 13.24 13.14
C PHE A 364 -13.58 13.20 13.10
N VAL A 365 -12.93 14.36 13.10
CA VAL A 365 -11.47 14.45 13.13
C VAL A 365 -11.01 14.67 14.56
N LEU A 366 -10.17 13.76 15.04
CA LEU A 366 -9.55 13.84 16.36
C LEU A 366 -8.04 14.08 16.21
N ALA A 367 -7.51 14.97 17.04
CA ALA A 367 -6.06 15.19 17.16
C ALA A 367 -5.58 14.74 18.55
N ALA A 368 -4.41 14.08 18.58
CA ALA A 368 -3.75 13.72 19.82
C ALA A 368 -3.01 14.92 20.42
N THR A 369 -3.10 15.11 21.73
CA THR A 369 -2.44 16.20 22.44
C THR A 369 -1.02 15.84 22.88
N GLY A 370 -0.11 16.81 22.83
CA GLY A 370 1.27 16.62 23.30
C GLY A 370 1.38 16.53 24.82
N VAL A 371 2.31 15.71 25.29
CA VAL A 371 2.78 15.64 26.68
C VAL A 371 4.21 16.19 26.72
N GLY A 372 4.33 17.53 26.74
CA GLY A 372 5.64 18.17 26.59
C GLY A 372 6.18 18.05 25.16
N GLY A 373 5.28 18.11 24.18
CA GLY A 373 5.56 18.01 22.75
C GLY A 373 5.54 16.59 22.18
N GLU A 374 5.56 15.55 23.01
CA GLU A 374 5.58 14.15 22.57
C GLU A 374 4.20 13.49 22.68
N LEU A 375 3.91 12.55 21.78
CA LEU A 375 2.73 11.69 21.89
C LEU A 375 3.06 10.45 22.73
N SER A 376 2.18 10.14 23.68
CA SER A 376 2.31 8.98 24.55
C SER A 376 0.95 8.39 24.90
N ASN A 377 0.94 7.34 25.72
CA ASN A 377 -0.27 6.78 26.31
C ASN A 377 -1.04 7.79 27.19
N ASP A 378 -0.40 8.88 27.63
CA ASP A 378 -1.00 9.96 28.41
C ASP A 378 -1.48 11.13 27.53
N SER A 379 -1.35 11.02 26.20
CA SER A 379 -1.94 11.99 25.28
C SER A 379 -3.46 11.85 25.30
N GLU A 380 -4.19 12.97 25.29
CA GLU A 380 -5.64 12.99 25.10
C GLU A 380 -5.98 13.05 23.60
N ARG A 381 -7.22 12.71 23.25
CA ARG A 381 -7.82 12.85 21.91
C ARG A 381 -8.88 13.93 21.96
N ARG A 382 -8.72 14.92 21.09
CA ARG A 382 -9.64 16.06 21.00
C ARG A 382 -10.33 16.07 19.67
N ILE A 383 -11.65 16.20 19.67
CA ILE A 383 -12.39 16.48 18.44
C ILE A 383 -12.05 17.92 18.02
N ILE A 384 -11.44 18.07 16.85
CA ILE A 384 -11.04 19.36 16.28
C ILE A 384 -11.94 19.80 15.12
N LEU A 385 -12.55 18.84 14.40
CA LEU A 385 -13.47 19.09 13.30
C LEU A 385 -14.57 18.03 13.26
N ILE A 386 -15.78 18.47 12.93
CA ILE A 386 -16.87 17.62 12.46
C ILE A 386 -17.29 18.12 11.08
N GLU A 387 -17.29 17.24 10.08
CA GLU A 387 -17.59 17.56 8.68
C GLU A 387 -18.62 16.55 8.14
N LYS A 388 -19.37 16.90 7.09
CA LYS A 388 -20.11 15.87 6.34
C LYS A 388 -19.11 15.09 5.48
N ALA A 389 -19.22 13.77 5.47
CA ALA A 389 -18.38 12.93 4.63
C ALA A 389 -18.56 13.31 3.16
N GLU A 390 -17.45 13.31 2.41
CA GLU A 390 -17.50 13.39 0.97
C GLU A 390 -18.19 12.13 0.42
N THR A 391 -19.16 12.35 -0.47
CA THR A 391 -19.77 11.27 -1.24
C THR A 391 -18.83 10.93 -2.40
N ARG A 392 -18.11 9.81 -2.30
CA ARG A 392 -17.35 9.22 -3.41
C ARG A 392 -18.08 8.03 -4.00
#